data_AF-A0A7C2L6T6-F1
#
_entry.id   AF-A0A7C2L6T6-F1
#
_cell.length_a   1.000
_cell.length_b   1.000
_cell.length_c   1.000
_cell.angle_alpha   90.00
_cell.angle_beta   90.00
_cell.angle_gamma   90.00
#
_symmetry.space_group_name_H-M   'P 1'
#
loop_
_entity.id
_entity.type
_entity.pdbx_description
1 polymer ?
#
loop_
_entity_poly.entity_id
_entity_poly.type
_entity_poly.pdbx_seq_one_letter_code
_entity_poly.pdbx_strand_id
1 'polypeptide(L)'
;MPSACKVYELGEADKLPLLREALKPGAEAAGAKLTLTESGGLSLRGVAELAGRAVVFEVFGFKGKLYLIVAAGKKLARRVAAGVAEAAGLDAREVEVPSRRISGLCEGRVVKLVVFGMVRVPGLRRVMLTGDAVSDTDVYRELSQLSEVKYAVFEDESGVLLGVSDRLSVVAYSKLTDEELIELVKERLLPSVIQ
;
A
#
# COMPACT_ATOMS: atom_id res chain seq x y z
N MET A 1 -2.26 11.67 -13.50
CA MET A 1 -1.39 10.54 -13.10
C MET A 1 -2.26 9.54 -12.36
N PRO A 2 -1.98 8.22 -12.44
CA PRO A 2 -2.69 7.25 -11.61
C PRO A 2 -2.47 7.57 -10.13
N SER A 3 -3.51 7.41 -9.32
CA SER A 3 -3.43 7.59 -7.87
C SER A 3 -2.66 6.41 -7.28
N ALA A 4 -1.78 6.68 -6.33
CA ALA A 4 -0.92 5.65 -5.76
C ALA A 4 -0.76 5.85 -4.27
N CYS A 5 -0.74 4.75 -3.53
CA CYS A 5 -0.48 4.79 -2.11
C CYS A 5 0.54 3.73 -1.70
N LYS A 6 1.03 3.89 -0.49
CA LYS A 6 1.96 2.97 0.15
C LYS A 6 1.52 2.73 1.58
N VAL A 7 1.56 1.47 1.99
CA VAL A 7 1.19 1.05 3.34
C VAL A 7 2.43 0.73 4.18
N TYR A 8 2.39 1.13 5.44
CA TYR A 8 3.40 0.89 6.46
C TYR A 8 2.76 0.31 7.72
N GLU A 9 3.51 -0.48 8.47
CA GLU A 9 3.21 -0.87 9.85
C GLU A 9 3.98 0.05 10.81
N LEU A 10 3.29 0.56 11.83
CA LEU A 10 3.84 1.47 12.86
C LEU A 10 4.00 0.82 14.25
N GLY A 11 3.61 -0.45 14.38
CA GLY A 11 3.67 -1.21 15.64
C GLY A 11 2.30 -1.68 16.11
N GLU A 12 2.07 -1.66 17.43
CA GLU A 12 0.82 -2.12 18.06
C GLU A 12 -0.26 -1.04 18.00
N ALA A 13 -1.53 -1.47 17.89
CA ALA A 13 -2.68 -0.59 17.77
C ALA A 13 -2.93 0.28 19.03
N ASP A 14 -2.46 -0.16 20.19
CA ASP A 14 -2.55 0.58 21.46
C ASP A 14 -1.70 1.88 21.46
N LYS A 15 -0.82 2.05 20.47
CA LYS A 15 -0.02 3.26 20.27
C LYS A 15 -0.75 4.37 19.50
N LEU A 16 -1.96 4.12 18.99
CA LEU A 16 -2.76 5.14 18.29
C LEU A 16 -2.94 6.45 19.11
N PRO A 17 -3.16 6.42 20.44
CA PRO A 17 -3.22 7.64 21.24
C PRO A 17 -1.90 8.44 21.23
N LEU A 18 -0.74 7.79 21.14
CA LEU A 18 0.56 8.50 21.05
C LEU A 18 0.64 9.32 19.77
N LEU A 19 0.20 8.75 18.64
CA LEU A 19 0.12 9.48 17.37
C LEU A 19 -0.89 10.62 17.43
N ARG A 20 -2.04 10.41 18.08
CA ARG A 20 -3.05 11.46 18.25
C ARG A 20 -2.49 12.66 19.00
N GLU A 21 -1.72 12.43 20.07
CA GLU A 21 -1.07 13.48 20.85
C GLU A 21 0.09 14.14 20.08
N ALA A 22 0.93 13.34 19.44
CA ALA A 22 2.08 13.81 18.67
C ALA A 22 1.73 14.63 17.44
N LEU A 23 0.61 14.31 16.77
CA LEU A 23 0.17 14.97 15.54
C LEU A 23 -0.83 16.11 15.79
N LYS A 24 -0.95 16.58 17.04
CA LYS A 24 -1.68 17.82 17.36
C LYS A 24 -1.15 19.00 16.50
N PRO A 25 -1.96 20.04 16.27
CA PRO A 25 -1.81 20.91 15.10
C PRO A 25 -0.40 21.49 14.94
N GLY A 26 0.25 21.16 13.81
CA GLY A 26 1.52 21.77 13.41
C GLY A 26 2.78 20.98 13.80
N ALA A 27 2.68 19.66 14.02
CA ALA A 27 3.87 18.83 14.21
C ALA A 27 4.78 18.89 12.98
N GLU A 28 6.02 19.31 13.16
CA GLU A 28 7.06 19.30 12.12
C GLU A 28 8.01 18.13 12.38
N ALA A 29 8.05 17.17 11.45
CA ALA A 29 8.91 16.00 11.54
C ALA A 29 9.40 15.60 10.14
N ALA A 30 10.64 15.14 10.02
CA ALA A 30 11.29 14.80 8.74
C ALA A 30 11.16 15.87 7.62
N GLY A 31 11.03 17.15 7.99
CA GLY A 31 10.82 18.27 7.07
C GLY A 31 9.43 18.32 6.43
N ALA A 32 8.44 17.63 7.03
CA ALA A 32 7.02 17.70 6.71
C ALA A 32 6.26 18.41 7.83
N LYS A 33 5.33 19.27 7.46
CA LYS A 33 4.32 19.78 8.39
C LYS A 33 3.12 18.84 8.37
N LEU A 34 2.85 18.19 9.49
CA LEU A 34 1.79 17.21 9.65
C LEU A 34 0.60 17.86 10.34
N THR A 35 -0.59 17.72 9.74
CA THR A 35 -1.83 18.27 10.28
C THR A 35 -2.90 17.20 10.26
N LEU A 36 -3.50 16.90 11.43
CA LEU A 36 -4.68 16.05 11.48
C LEU A 36 -5.90 16.81 10.95
N THR A 37 -6.65 16.17 10.06
CA THR A 37 -7.93 16.67 9.53
C THR A 37 -9.11 16.01 10.22
N GLU A 38 -8.97 14.74 10.60
CA GLU A 38 -9.97 14.01 11.35
C GLU A 38 -9.31 13.14 12.41
N SER A 39 -9.85 13.16 13.63
CA SER A 39 -9.41 12.30 14.73
C SER A 39 -10.64 11.72 15.42
N GLY A 40 -11.15 10.61 14.91
CA GLY A 40 -12.33 9.93 15.44
C GLY A 40 -12.07 8.44 15.70
N GLY A 41 -12.51 7.93 16.85
CA GLY A 41 -12.49 6.49 17.16
C GLY A 41 -11.10 5.82 17.01
N LEU A 42 -11.04 4.86 16.08
CA LEU A 42 -9.92 3.94 15.81
C LEU A 42 -9.02 4.36 14.63
N SER A 43 -9.21 5.56 14.07
CA SER A 43 -8.38 6.09 12.97
C SER A 43 -8.06 7.58 13.13
N LEU A 44 -7.00 8.01 12.46
CA LEU A 44 -6.54 9.39 12.36
C LEU A 44 -6.28 9.69 10.88
N ARG A 45 -6.92 10.71 10.33
CA ARG A 45 -6.61 11.22 8.99
C ARG A 45 -5.90 12.54 9.08
N GLY A 46 -4.97 12.76 8.17
CA GLY A 46 -4.22 13.99 8.11
C GLY A 46 -3.62 14.27 6.75
N VAL A 47 -3.02 15.46 6.66
CA VAL A 47 -2.30 15.95 5.50
C VAL A 47 -0.87 16.28 5.93
N ALA A 48 0.08 15.79 5.14
CA ALA A 48 1.49 16.14 5.24
C ALA A 48 1.84 17.13 4.14
N GLU A 49 2.27 18.33 4.51
CA GLU A 49 2.82 19.31 3.59
C GLU A 49 4.33 19.09 3.46
N LEU A 50 4.78 18.73 2.26
CA LEU A 50 6.17 18.41 1.98
C LEU A 50 6.60 19.01 0.64
N ALA A 51 7.57 19.93 0.66
CA ALA A 51 8.08 20.59 -0.55
C ALA A 51 6.96 21.21 -1.42
N GLY A 52 6.00 21.89 -0.78
CA GLY A 52 4.87 22.54 -1.45
C GLY A 52 3.78 21.59 -1.96
N ARG A 53 3.80 20.32 -1.55
CA ARG A 53 2.77 19.32 -1.90
C ARG A 53 2.05 18.87 -0.64
N ALA A 54 0.72 18.88 -0.69
CA ALA A 54 -0.13 18.21 0.28
C ALA A 54 -0.21 16.71 -0.05
N VAL A 55 0.00 15.86 0.94
CA VAL A 55 -0.11 14.40 0.82
C VAL A 55 -1.04 13.89 1.91
N VAL A 56 -2.13 13.25 1.50
CA VAL A 56 -3.10 12.68 2.42
C VAL A 56 -2.56 11.38 3.01
N PHE A 57 -2.81 11.18 4.30
CA PHE A 57 -2.48 9.94 4.99
C PHE A 57 -3.57 9.55 5.98
N GLU A 58 -3.65 8.26 6.28
CA GLU A 58 -4.52 7.72 7.32
C GLU A 58 -3.77 6.69 8.17
N VAL A 59 -3.88 6.82 9.49
CA VAL A 59 -3.43 5.86 10.48
C VAL A 59 -4.65 5.15 11.06
N PHE A 60 -4.62 3.83 11.18
CA PHE A 60 -5.71 3.06 11.79
C PHE A 60 -5.22 1.75 12.41
N GLY A 61 -5.97 1.25 13.39
CA GLY A 61 -5.76 -0.08 13.96
C GLY A 61 -6.40 -1.18 13.10
N PHE A 62 -5.67 -2.27 12.85
CA PHE A 62 -6.18 -3.47 12.21
C PHE A 62 -5.50 -4.70 12.79
N LYS A 63 -6.29 -5.68 13.26
CA LYS A 63 -5.80 -6.95 13.86
C LYS A 63 -4.68 -6.77 14.91
N GLY A 64 -4.85 -5.81 15.81
CA GLY A 64 -3.89 -5.51 16.88
C GLY A 64 -2.66 -4.70 16.45
N LYS A 65 -2.47 -4.47 15.15
CA LYS A 65 -1.39 -3.65 14.61
C LYS A 65 -1.87 -2.28 14.16
N LEU A 66 -0.95 -1.34 14.11
CA LEU A 66 -1.16 0.01 13.62
C LEU A 66 -0.63 0.13 12.21
N TYR A 67 -1.48 0.53 11.27
CA TYR A 67 -1.09 0.76 9.88
C TYR A 67 -1.20 2.22 9.51
N LEU A 68 -0.35 2.61 8.56
CA LEU A 68 -0.34 3.92 7.93
C LEU A 68 -0.44 3.74 6.42
N ILE A 69 -1.47 4.34 5.81
CA ILE A 69 -1.59 4.46 4.36
C ILE A 69 -1.25 5.90 3.98
N VAL A 70 -0.32 6.07 3.05
CA VAL A 70 0.06 7.39 2.51
C VAL A 70 -0.26 7.43 1.03
N ALA A 71 -1.12 8.36 0.60
CA ALA A 71 -1.50 8.57 -0.79
C ALA A 71 -0.41 9.32 -1.57
N ALA A 72 0.74 8.66 -1.75
CA ALA A 72 1.80 9.13 -2.62
C ALA A 72 2.65 7.98 -3.17
N GLY A 73 3.40 8.27 -4.23
CA GLY A 73 4.45 7.39 -4.72
C GLY A 73 5.55 7.14 -3.67
N LYS A 74 6.25 6.00 -3.80
CA LYS A 74 7.18 5.43 -2.81
C LYS A 74 8.10 6.44 -2.12
N LYS A 75 8.74 7.34 -2.87
CA LYS A 75 9.73 8.30 -2.32
C LYS A 75 9.07 9.31 -1.37
N LEU A 76 7.92 9.87 -1.75
CA LEU A 76 7.19 10.82 -0.90
C LEU A 76 6.52 10.11 0.27
N ALA A 77 5.87 8.98 0.00
CA ALA A 77 5.24 8.18 1.05
C ALA A 77 6.21 7.77 2.15
N ARG A 78 7.46 7.42 1.81
CA ARG A 78 8.50 7.09 2.79
C ARG A 78 8.86 8.26 3.69
N ARG A 79 8.90 9.48 3.14
CA ARG A 79 9.21 10.69 3.92
C ARG A 79 8.08 11.02 4.89
N VAL A 80 6.83 10.94 4.42
CA VAL A 80 5.65 11.12 5.27
C VAL A 80 5.61 10.06 6.37
N ALA A 81 5.82 8.79 6.04
CA ALA A 81 5.85 7.71 7.02
C ALA A 81 6.95 7.88 8.07
N ALA A 82 8.14 8.32 7.64
CA ALA A 82 9.21 8.65 8.58
C ALA A 82 8.83 9.80 9.51
N GLY A 83 8.24 10.89 8.99
CA GLY A 83 7.79 12.01 9.81
C GLY A 83 6.68 11.64 10.80
N VAL A 84 5.69 10.86 10.35
CA VAL A 84 4.59 10.37 11.22
C VAL A 84 5.14 9.49 12.34
N ALA A 85 6.06 8.58 12.02
CA ALA A 85 6.66 7.70 13.01
C ALA A 85 7.58 8.47 13.99
N GLU A 86 8.42 9.37 13.48
CA GLU A 86 9.33 10.22 14.28
C GLU A 86 8.55 11.07 15.28
N ALA A 87 7.44 11.70 14.86
CA ALA A 87 6.62 12.53 15.73
C ALA A 87 6.15 11.79 17.00
N ALA A 88 5.88 10.48 16.89
CA ALA A 88 5.42 9.65 18.01
C ALA A 88 6.50 8.73 18.61
N GLY A 89 7.77 8.86 18.19
CA GLY A 89 8.85 7.98 18.64
C GLY A 89 8.65 6.51 18.23
N LEU A 90 8.07 6.27 17.06
CA LEU A 90 7.78 4.96 16.48
C LEU A 90 8.72 4.64 15.31
N ASP A 91 8.67 3.39 14.85
CA ASP A 91 9.30 2.96 13.60
C ASP A 91 8.23 2.74 12.52
N ALA A 92 8.49 3.19 11.29
CA ALA A 92 7.68 2.84 10.12
C ALA A 92 8.36 1.73 9.31
N ARG A 93 7.67 0.60 9.14
CA ARG A 93 8.15 -0.56 8.37
C ARG A 93 7.29 -0.77 7.13
N GLU A 94 7.92 -1.06 5.99
CA GLU A 94 7.15 -1.47 4.79
C GLU A 94 6.44 -2.80 5.10
N VAL A 95 5.14 -2.87 4.80
CA VAL A 95 4.40 -4.12 4.92
C VAL A 95 4.90 -5.12 3.88
N GLU A 96 5.20 -6.34 4.29
CA GLU A 96 5.57 -7.43 3.39
C GLU A 96 4.37 -8.37 3.20
N VAL A 97 4.01 -8.60 1.95
CA VAL A 97 2.89 -9.44 1.56
C VAL A 97 3.42 -10.73 0.96
N PRO A 98 3.10 -11.90 1.55
CA PRO A 98 3.52 -13.18 0.98
C PRO A 98 3.04 -13.33 -0.46
N SER A 99 3.89 -13.86 -1.35
CA SER A 99 3.56 -14.07 -2.77
C SER A 99 2.19 -14.74 -2.97
N ARG A 100 1.87 -15.77 -2.17
CA ARG A 100 0.58 -16.48 -2.23
C ARG A 100 -0.64 -15.57 -2.06
N ARG A 101 -0.51 -14.48 -1.31
CA ARG A 101 -1.59 -13.50 -1.10
C ARG A 101 -1.74 -12.60 -2.32
N ILE A 102 -0.64 -12.20 -2.96
CA ILE A 102 -0.69 -11.47 -4.23
C ILE A 102 -1.30 -12.36 -5.33
N SER A 103 -0.90 -13.63 -5.40
CA SER A 103 -1.51 -14.62 -6.31
C SER A 103 -3.01 -14.78 -6.04
N GLY A 104 -3.43 -14.84 -4.77
CA GLY A 104 -4.85 -14.91 -4.41
C GLY A 104 -5.67 -13.70 -4.85
N LEU A 105 -5.06 -12.51 -5.00
CA LEU A 105 -5.75 -11.34 -5.56
C LEU A 105 -6.05 -11.49 -7.06
N CYS A 106 -5.36 -12.39 -7.76
CA CYS A 106 -5.56 -12.68 -9.18
C CYS A 106 -6.62 -13.77 -9.42
N GLU A 107 -6.94 -14.58 -8.42
CA GLU A 107 -7.83 -15.73 -8.58
C GLU A 107 -9.24 -15.30 -8.98
N GLY A 108 -9.73 -15.81 -10.12
CA GLY A 108 -11.06 -15.50 -10.64
C GLY A 108 -11.23 -14.07 -11.17
N ARG A 109 -10.14 -13.32 -11.38
CA ARG A 109 -10.18 -11.93 -11.85
C ARG A 109 -9.49 -11.74 -13.19
N VAL A 110 -9.85 -10.67 -13.90
CA VAL A 110 -9.16 -10.25 -15.12
C VAL A 110 -7.82 -9.65 -14.73
N VAL A 111 -6.73 -10.34 -15.08
CA VAL A 111 -5.37 -9.89 -14.79
C VAL A 111 -4.73 -9.33 -16.06
N LYS A 112 -4.30 -8.06 -15.99
CA LYS A 112 -3.67 -7.36 -17.11
C LYS A 112 -2.15 -7.51 -17.12
N LEU A 113 -1.54 -7.65 -15.94
CA LEU A 113 -0.09 -7.70 -15.80
C LEU A 113 0.31 -8.48 -14.55
N VAL A 114 1.34 -9.32 -14.66
CA VAL A 114 1.99 -9.96 -13.50
C VAL A 114 3.49 -9.90 -13.64
N VAL A 115 4.18 -9.57 -12.54
CA VAL A 115 5.63 -9.59 -12.43
C VAL A 115 6.04 -10.69 -11.48
N PHE A 116 6.83 -11.63 -12.00
CA PHE A 116 7.42 -12.72 -11.24
C PHE A 116 8.88 -12.40 -10.89
N GLY A 117 9.31 -12.79 -9.70
CA GLY A 117 10.71 -12.79 -9.28
C GLY A 117 11.39 -14.10 -9.71
N MET A 118 12.54 -14.00 -10.39
CA MET A 118 13.24 -15.14 -10.99
C MET A 118 14.47 -15.57 -10.18
N VAL A 119 14.29 -15.80 -8.88
CA VAL A 119 15.40 -16.09 -7.95
C VAL A 119 16.19 -17.34 -8.35
N ARG A 120 15.56 -18.30 -9.04
CA ARG A 120 16.14 -19.60 -9.40
C ARG A 120 16.80 -19.63 -10.77
N VAL A 121 16.77 -18.54 -11.55
CA VAL A 121 17.32 -18.49 -12.92
C VAL A 121 18.50 -17.51 -12.96
N PRO A 122 19.75 -17.99 -13.07
CA PRO A 122 20.92 -17.13 -13.17
C PRO A 122 20.80 -16.11 -14.32
N GLY A 123 21.15 -14.86 -14.05
CA GLY A 123 21.06 -13.76 -15.02
C GLY A 123 19.68 -13.13 -15.18
N LEU A 124 18.61 -13.75 -14.65
CA LEU A 124 17.25 -13.24 -14.76
C LEU A 124 16.75 -12.75 -13.39
N ARG A 125 16.34 -11.47 -13.32
CA ARG A 125 15.79 -10.90 -12.06
C ARG A 125 14.28 -11.01 -11.99
N ARG A 126 13.60 -10.71 -13.11
CA ARG A 126 12.15 -10.63 -13.19
C ARG A 126 11.67 -11.02 -14.59
N VAL A 127 10.47 -11.59 -14.66
CA VAL A 127 9.69 -11.74 -15.88
C VAL A 127 8.39 -11.01 -15.69
N MET A 128 7.95 -10.29 -16.73
CA MET A 128 6.67 -9.60 -16.76
C MET A 128 5.81 -10.19 -17.86
N LEU A 129 4.61 -10.63 -17.49
CA LEU A 129 3.55 -10.96 -18.44
C LEU A 129 2.60 -9.77 -18.51
N THR A 130 2.17 -9.39 -19.72
CA THR A 130 1.22 -8.31 -19.96
C THR A 130 0.28 -8.68 -21.10
N GLY A 131 -1.00 -8.35 -20.97
CA GLY A 131 -2.03 -8.71 -21.94
C GLY A 131 -3.44 -8.47 -21.40
N ASP A 132 -4.46 -8.92 -22.11
CA ASP A 132 -5.85 -8.67 -21.72
C ASP A 132 -6.37 -9.60 -20.61
N ALA A 133 -5.81 -10.80 -20.50
CA ALA A 133 -6.15 -11.82 -19.51
C ALA A 133 -4.95 -12.75 -19.27
N VAL A 134 -3.87 -12.24 -18.66
CA VAL A 134 -2.61 -13.01 -18.53
C VAL A 134 -2.75 -14.24 -17.64
N SER A 135 -3.67 -14.19 -16.66
CA SER A 135 -4.01 -15.29 -15.75
C SER A 135 -4.48 -16.57 -16.46
N ASP A 136 -5.03 -16.45 -17.66
CA ASP A 136 -5.66 -17.56 -18.37
C ASP A 136 -4.64 -18.37 -19.21
N THR A 137 -3.45 -17.79 -19.40
CA THR A 137 -2.39 -18.36 -20.25
C THR A 137 -1.67 -19.52 -19.57
N ASP A 138 -1.18 -20.48 -20.37
CA ASP A 138 -0.34 -21.59 -19.87
C ASP A 138 0.97 -21.06 -19.26
N VAL A 139 1.54 -20.00 -19.86
CA VAL A 139 2.77 -19.35 -19.38
C VAL A 139 2.58 -18.80 -17.96
N TYR A 140 1.42 -18.21 -17.64
CA TYR A 140 1.14 -17.76 -16.29
C TYR A 140 1.06 -18.92 -15.30
N ARG A 141 0.39 -20.02 -15.67
CA ARG A 141 0.26 -21.21 -14.81
C ARG A 141 1.64 -21.83 -14.51
N GLU A 142 2.49 -21.97 -15.51
CA GLU A 142 3.85 -22.49 -15.36
C GLU A 142 4.70 -21.59 -14.44
N LEU A 143 4.73 -20.27 -14.71
CA LEU A 143 5.54 -19.34 -13.92
C LEU A 143 5.05 -19.22 -12.48
N SER A 144 3.72 -19.26 -12.25
CA SER A 144 3.13 -19.15 -10.90
C SER A 144 3.46 -20.35 -10.01
N GLN A 145 3.74 -21.52 -10.59
CA GLN A 145 4.17 -22.70 -9.83
C GLN A 145 5.65 -22.66 -9.42
N LEU A 146 6.47 -21.92 -10.18
CA LEU A 146 7.93 -21.95 -10.04
C LEU A 146 8.52 -20.68 -9.41
N SER A 147 7.75 -19.59 -9.39
CA SER A 147 8.25 -18.24 -9.09
C SER A 147 7.33 -17.47 -8.16
N GLU A 148 7.92 -16.51 -7.43
CA GLU A 148 7.16 -15.61 -6.57
C GLU A 148 6.55 -14.46 -7.37
N VAL A 149 5.26 -14.19 -7.17
CA VAL A 149 4.59 -12.99 -7.67
C VAL A 149 5.03 -11.78 -6.84
N LYS A 150 5.59 -10.79 -7.52
CA LYS A 150 6.10 -9.53 -6.94
C LYS A 150 5.18 -8.35 -7.15
N TYR A 151 4.38 -8.39 -8.21
CA TYR A 151 3.41 -7.36 -8.54
C TYR A 151 2.33 -7.93 -9.46
N ALA A 152 1.09 -7.51 -9.29
CA ALA A 152 -0.01 -7.88 -10.17
C ALA A 152 -0.90 -6.66 -10.44
N VAL A 153 -1.43 -6.56 -11.66
CA VAL A 153 -2.47 -5.61 -12.06
C VAL A 153 -3.71 -6.38 -12.45
N PHE A 154 -4.81 -6.16 -11.74
CA PHE A 154 -6.06 -6.87 -11.92
C PHE A 154 -7.26 -5.93 -11.74
N GLU A 155 -8.40 -6.30 -12.33
CA GLU A 155 -9.67 -5.66 -12.07
C GLU A 155 -10.27 -6.24 -10.78
N ASP A 156 -10.59 -5.38 -9.81
CA ASP A 156 -11.32 -5.80 -8.62
C ASP A 156 -12.81 -6.07 -8.93
N GLU A 157 -13.57 -6.51 -7.93
CA GLU A 157 -15.00 -6.86 -8.12
C GLU A 157 -15.87 -5.65 -8.49
N SER A 158 -15.38 -4.42 -8.28
CA SER A 158 -16.05 -3.19 -8.69
C SER A 158 -15.58 -2.66 -10.05
N GLY A 159 -14.72 -3.41 -10.75
CA GLY A 159 -14.14 -3.01 -12.04
C GLY A 159 -13.02 -1.97 -11.93
N VAL A 160 -12.47 -1.74 -10.74
CA VAL A 160 -11.34 -0.85 -10.53
C VAL A 160 -10.05 -1.59 -10.89
N LEU A 161 -9.26 -1.03 -11.81
CA LEU A 161 -7.99 -1.62 -12.21
C LEU A 161 -6.90 -1.21 -11.21
N LEU A 162 -6.39 -2.19 -10.45
CA LEU A 162 -5.46 -1.99 -9.36
C LEU A 162 -4.16 -2.76 -9.58
N GLY A 163 -3.05 -2.08 -9.35
CA GLY A 163 -1.73 -2.68 -9.24
C GLY A 163 -1.29 -2.83 -7.80
N VAL A 164 -0.89 -4.03 -7.38
CA VAL A 164 -0.50 -4.32 -5.99
C VAL A 164 0.85 -5.05 -5.95
N SER A 165 1.79 -4.56 -5.13
CA SER A 165 3.10 -5.20 -4.94
C SER A 165 3.19 -6.06 -3.69
N ASP A 166 4.22 -6.92 -3.65
CA ASP A 166 4.63 -7.70 -2.47
C ASP A 166 5.10 -6.85 -1.28
N ARG A 167 5.21 -5.53 -1.45
CA ARG A 167 5.44 -4.58 -0.37
C ARG A 167 4.25 -3.66 -0.09
N LEU A 168 3.06 -4.02 -0.56
CA LEU A 168 1.83 -3.25 -0.42
C LEU A 168 1.95 -1.79 -0.90
N SER A 169 2.66 -1.60 -2.02
CA SER A 169 2.47 -0.42 -2.87
C SER A 169 1.26 -0.67 -3.77
N VAL A 170 0.36 0.30 -3.84
CA VAL A 170 -0.88 0.19 -4.59
C VAL A 170 -0.96 1.33 -5.60
N VAL A 171 -1.37 1.01 -6.83
CA VAL A 171 -1.61 1.98 -7.91
C VAL A 171 -2.99 1.74 -8.47
N ALA A 172 -3.85 2.75 -8.44
CA ALA A 172 -5.11 2.74 -9.16
C ALA A 172 -4.89 3.27 -10.58
N TYR A 173 -5.12 2.42 -11.57
CA TYR A 173 -5.10 2.80 -12.98
C TYR A 173 -6.45 3.38 -13.43
N SER A 174 -7.53 3.03 -12.71
CA SER A 174 -8.81 3.74 -12.79
C SER A 174 -8.73 5.11 -12.09
N LYS A 175 -9.65 6.02 -12.44
CA LYS A 175 -9.75 7.34 -11.80
C LYS A 175 -10.30 7.17 -10.38
N LEU A 176 -9.45 7.34 -9.38
CA LEU A 176 -9.82 7.45 -7.97
C LEU A 176 -9.18 8.70 -7.37
N THR A 177 -9.84 9.34 -6.41
CA THR A 177 -9.18 10.31 -5.53
C THR A 177 -8.21 9.60 -4.57
N ASP A 178 -7.37 10.39 -3.90
CA ASP A 178 -6.46 9.84 -2.89
C ASP A 178 -7.23 9.25 -1.70
N GLU A 179 -8.35 9.88 -1.33
CA GLU A 179 -9.25 9.41 -0.28
C GLU A 179 -9.95 8.10 -0.67
N GLU A 180 -10.51 8.02 -1.87
CA GLU A 180 -11.14 6.80 -2.40
C GLU A 180 -10.13 5.64 -2.46
N LEU A 181 -8.88 5.92 -2.84
CA LEU A 181 -7.83 4.91 -2.86
C LEU A 181 -7.45 4.44 -1.44
N ILE A 182 -7.33 5.35 -0.49
CA ILE A 182 -7.05 5.01 0.92
C ILE A 182 -8.16 4.10 1.45
N GLU A 183 -9.43 4.46 1.23
CA GLU A 183 -10.59 3.70 1.69
C GLU A 183 -10.64 2.31 1.05
N LEU A 184 -10.46 2.22 -0.27
CA LEU A 184 -10.39 0.93 -0.98
C LEU A 184 -9.29 0.03 -0.40
N VAL A 185 -8.10 0.60 -0.16
CA VAL A 185 -6.98 -0.19 0.40
C VAL A 185 -7.27 -0.64 1.81
N LYS A 186 -7.80 0.25 2.66
CA LYS A 186 -8.12 -0.02 4.05
C LYS A 186 -9.21 -1.08 4.20
N GLU A 187 -10.29 -0.98 3.43
CA GLU A 187 -11.49 -1.78 3.63
C GLU A 187 -11.50 -3.10 2.85
N ARG A 188 -10.83 -3.15 1.69
CA ARG A 188 -10.90 -4.32 0.79
C ARG A 188 -9.56 -4.99 0.61
N LEU A 189 -8.52 -4.23 0.27
CA LEU A 189 -7.23 -4.82 -0.10
C LEU A 189 -6.47 -5.35 1.12
N LEU A 190 -6.28 -4.52 2.15
CA LEU A 190 -5.49 -4.86 3.33
C LEU A 190 -6.04 -6.11 4.06
N PRO A 191 -7.37 -6.26 4.27
CA PRO A 191 -7.93 -7.48 4.84
C PRO A 191 -7.70 -8.74 4.01
N SER A 192 -7.58 -8.60 2.69
CA SER A 192 -7.36 -9.73 1.76
C SER A 192 -5.92 -10.23 1.78
N VAL A 193 -4.96 -9.37 2.15
CA VAL A 193 -3.53 -9.69 2.09
C VAL A 193 -2.85 -9.83 3.45
N ILE A 194 -3.43 -9.25 4.51
CA ILE A 194 -2.92 -9.31 5.88
C ILE A 194 -3.86 -10.19 6.72
N GLN A 195 -3.37 -11.37 7.12
CA GLN A 195 -4.10 -12.31 7.96
C GLN A 195 -3.66 -12.29 9.42
#